data_AF-A0A9W8ZU97-F1
#
_entry.id   AF-A0A9W8ZU97-F1
#
_cell.length_a   1.000
_cell.length_b   1.000
_cell.length_c   1.000
_cell.angle_alpha   90.00
_cell.angle_beta   90.00
_cell.angle_gamma   90.00
#
_symmetry.space_group_name_H-M   'P 1'
#
loop_
_entity.id
_entity.type
_entity.pdbx_description
1 polymer ?
#
loop_
_entity_poly.entity_id
_entity_poly.type
_entity_poly.pdbx_seq_one_letter_code
_entity_poly.pdbx_strand_id
1 'polypeptide(L)'
;GLNPHQDTPVEVLHVCLLGVVKYFWRDAVARTKKDHDILIARLASFDTTGLGISPLAGRTLVTYAGSLTGRDFRAVVQVAPFVLHGLIMDDQLELWKSLSALCTLIWQPKINDIDQYLEELKKTIDHFLDCSCCLTSRWFNKPKFHVLLHLPDHIRRFGPTMLFATE
;
A
#
# COMPACT_ATOMS: atom_id res chain seq x y z
N GLY A 1 23.83 -3.86 24.32
CA GLY A 1 23.57 -2.42 24.15
C GLY A 1 22.49 -2.25 23.11
N LEU A 2 21.67 -1.20 23.20
CA LEU A 2 20.64 -0.87 22.21
C LEU A 2 21.34 -0.47 20.90
N ASN A 3 21.02 -1.11 19.78
CA ASN A 3 21.44 -0.73 18.44
C ASN A 3 20.28 0.00 17.74
N PRO A 4 20.28 1.34 17.70
CA PRO A 4 19.14 2.13 17.20
C PRO A 4 18.70 1.75 15.78
N HIS A 5 19.63 1.29 14.92
CA HIS A 5 19.33 0.89 13.56
C HIS A 5 18.60 -0.45 13.45
N GLN A 6 18.78 -1.34 14.44
CA GLN A 6 18.14 -2.66 14.47
C GLN A 6 16.94 -2.72 15.43
N ASP A 7 16.89 -1.79 16.39
CA ASP A 7 15.93 -1.76 17.48
C ASP A 7 14.76 -0.78 17.23
N THR A 8 14.81 -0.01 16.13
CA THR A 8 13.71 0.83 15.67
C THR A 8 13.02 0.15 14.49
N PRO A 9 11.94 -0.62 14.72
CA PRO A 9 11.28 -1.35 13.64
C PRO A 9 10.65 -0.40 12.63
N VAL A 10 10.40 -0.92 11.42
CA VAL A 10 9.74 -0.17 10.35
C VAL A 10 8.34 0.22 10.80
N GLU A 11 8.09 1.53 10.85
CA GLU A 11 6.76 2.08 11.15
C GLU A 11 5.84 1.93 9.93
N VAL A 12 5.23 0.75 9.78
CA VAL A 12 4.52 0.34 8.56
C VAL A 12 3.36 1.27 8.18
N LEU A 13 2.70 1.89 9.16
CA LEU A 13 1.64 2.85 8.91
C LEU A 13 2.18 4.10 8.19
N HIS A 14 3.26 4.68 8.70
CA HIS A 14 3.90 5.84 8.10
C HIS A 14 4.64 5.52 6.79
N VAL A 15 5.28 4.36 6.71
CA VAL A 15 6.07 3.95 5.53
C VAL A 15 5.16 3.55 4.38
N CYS A 16 4.17 2.70 4.66
CA CYS A 16 3.35 2.09 3.62
C CYS A 16 2.07 2.91 3.37
N LEU A 17 1.17 3.09 4.34
CA LEU A 17 -0.14 3.72 4.09
C LEU A 17 -0.02 5.24 3.91
N LEU A 18 0.51 5.95 4.92
CA LEU A 18 0.74 7.40 4.85
C LEU A 18 1.96 7.78 4.00
N GLY A 19 2.62 6.79 3.41
CA GLY A 19 3.75 6.92 2.52
C GLY A 19 3.42 6.45 1.12
N VAL A 20 3.88 5.24 0.81
CA VAL A 20 3.79 4.64 -0.52
C VAL A 20 2.38 4.70 -1.10
N VAL A 21 1.37 4.19 -0.38
CA VAL A 21 -0.04 4.17 -0.83
C VAL A 21 -0.55 5.59 -1.05
N LYS A 22 -0.31 6.51 -0.10
CA LYS A 22 -0.66 7.92 -0.25
C LYS A 22 -0.07 8.55 -1.51
N TYR A 23 1.22 8.28 -1.78
CA TYR A 23 1.89 8.84 -2.95
C TYR A 23 1.29 8.34 -4.26
N PHE A 24 1.05 7.03 -4.36
CA PHE A 24 0.46 6.45 -5.55
C PHE A 24 -1.02 6.81 -5.71
N TRP A 25 -1.80 6.87 -4.63
CA TRP A 25 -3.19 7.29 -4.71
C TRP A 25 -3.33 8.70 -5.26
N ARG A 26 -2.50 9.63 -4.75
CA ARG A 26 -2.47 11.00 -5.25
C ARG A 26 -2.08 11.06 -6.73
N ASP A 27 -1.13 10.25 -7.16
CA ASP A 27 -0.72 10.16 -8.57
C ASP A 27 -1.83 9.59 -9.45
N ALA A 28 -2.47 8.50 -9.05
CA ALA A 28 -3.60 7.89 -9.75
C ALA A 28 -4.78 8.86 -9.91
N VAL A 29 -5.18 9.53 -8.82
CA VAL A 29 -6.24 10.56 -8.86
C VAL A 29 -5.85 11.73 -9.77
N ALA A 30 -4.58 12.14 -9.79
CA ALA A 30 -4.13 13.21 -10.69
C ALA A 30 -4.17 12.82 -12.17
N ARG A 31 -4.00 11.52 -12.49
CA ARG A 31 -4.07 10.98 -13.86
C ARG A 31 -5.50 10.78 -14.35
N THR A 32 -6.42 10.46 -13.45
CA THR A 32 -7.84 10.22 -13.78
C THR A 32 -8.71 11.48 -13.74
N LYS A 33 -8.13 12.69 -13.79
CA LYS A 33 -8.87 13.98 -13.69
C LYS A 33 -10.09 14.11 -14.60
N LYS A 34 -10.02 13.56 -15.80
CA LYS A 34 -11.13 13.59 -16.77
C LYS A 34 -12.25 12.59 -16.43
N ASP A 35 -11.91 11.58 -15.64
CA ASP A 35 -12.75 10.43 -15.30
C ASP A 35 -13.07 10.38 -13.79
N HIS A 36 -12.95 11.52 -13.09
CA HIS A 36 -13.20 11.60 -11.64
C HIS A 36 -14.60 11.16 -11.27
N ASP A 37 -15.61 11.52 -12.05
CA ASP A 37 -16.99 11.10 -11.78
C ASP A 37 -17.14 9.57 -11.86
N ILE A 38 -16.43 8.93 -12.81
CA ILE A 38 -16.41 7.47 -12.94
C ILE A 38 -15.69 6.85 -11.75
N LEU A 39 -14.53 7.38 -11.36
CA LEU A 39 -13.78 6.88 -10.20
C LEU A 39 -14.57 7.03 -8.90
N ILE A 40 -15.23 8.18 -8.69
CA ILE A 40 -16.09 8.43 -7.53
C ILE A 40 -17.26 7.45 -7.51
N ALA A 41 -17.94 7.26 -8.66
CA ALA A 41 -19.06 6.33 -8.76
C ALA A 41 -18.62 4.89 -8.47
N ARG A 42 -17.47 4.44 -9.02
CA ARG A 42 -16.92 3.11 -8.76
C ARG A 42 -16.55 2.90 -7.31
N LEU A 43 -15.92 3.87 -6.67
CA LEU A 43 -15.63 3.81 -5.23
C LEU A 43 -16.92 3.73 -4.41
N ALA A 44 -17.90 4.61 -4.68
CA ALA A 44 -19.14 4.68 -3.92
C ALA A 44 -20.06 3.47 -4.11
N SER A 45 -19.96 2.77 -5.25
CA SER A 45 -20.74 1.57 -5.57
C SER A 45 -20.00 0.25 -5.29
N PHE A 46 -18.74 0.31 -4.86
CA PHE A 46 -17.96 -0.90 -4.57
C PHE A 46 -18.58 -1.67 -3.39
N ASP A 47 -18.86 -2.95 -3.58
CA ASP A 47 -19.38 -3.81 -2.51
C ASP A 47 -18.27 -4.11 -1.49
N THR A 48 -18.39 -3.55 -0.29
CA THR A 48 -17.42 -3.72 0.79
C THR A 48 -17.76 -4.88 1.74
N THR A 49 -18.82 -5.64 1.48
CA THR A 49 -19.29 -6.72 2.35
C THR A 49 -18.18 -7.75 2.62
N GLY A 50 -17.45 -8.16 1.58
CA GLY A 50 -16.33 -9.11 1.69
C GLY A 50 -15.09 -8.54 2.40
N LEU A 51 -14.98 -7.22 2.55
CA LEU A 51 -13.86 -6.54 3.20
C LEU A 51 -14.13 -6.20 4.67
N GLY A 52 -15.39 -6.27 5.12
CA GLY A 52 -15.77 -5.94 6.48
C GLY A 52 -15.55 -4.45 6.84
N ILE A 53 -15.59 -3.55 5.85
CA ILE A 53 -15.44 -2.10 6.04
C ILE A 53 -16.72 -1.35 5.64
N SER A 54 -16.90 -0.15 6.19
CA SER A 54 -18.00 0.74 5.80
C SER A 54 -17.96 1.07 4.30
N PRO A 55 -19.12 1.37 3.68
CA PRO A 55 -19.17 1.85 2.31
C PRO A 55 -18.21 3.03 2.08
N LEU A 56 -17.56 3.04 0.92
CA LEU A 56 -16.52 4.01 0.63
C LEU A 56 -17.12 5.38 0.30
N ALA A 57 -16.63 6.41 0.97
CA ALA A 57 -16.96 7.79 0.63
C ALA A 57 -16.20 8.25 -0.62
N GLY A 58 -16.59 7.75 -1.80
CA GLY A 58 -15.85 7.94 -3.06
C GLY A 58 -15.47 9.40 -3.35
N ARG A 59 -16.40 10.35 -3.14
CA ARG A 59 -16.13 11.78 -3.32
C ARG A 59 -15.02 12.28 -2.38
N THR A 60 -15.03 11.85 -1.12
CA THR A 60 -13.99 12.19 -0.14
C THR A 60 -12.64 11.62 -0.55
N LEU A 61 -12.60 10.33 -0.92
CA LEU A 61 -11.37 9.63 -1.29
C LEU A 61 -10.67 10.23 -2.52
N VAL A 62 -11.44 10.76 -3.47
CA VAL A 62 -10.91 11.43 -4.67
C VAL A 62 -10.57 12.90 -4.38
N THR A 63 -11.47 13.65 -3.73
CA THR A 63 -11.29 15.09 -3.49
C THR A 63 -10.12 15.39 -2.56
N TYR A 64 -9.97 14.58 -1.51
CA TYR A 64 -8.98 14.78 -0.46
C TYR A 64 -7.82 13.77 -0.53
N ALA A 65 -7.50 13.26 -1.72
CA ALA A 65 -6.51 12.20 -1.95
C ALA A 65 -5.13 12.44 -1.29
N GLY A 66 -4.76 13.70 -1.01
CA GLY A 66 -3.52 14.08 -0.33
C GLY A 66 -3.58 14.19 1.19
N SER A 67 -4.75 14.14 1.80
CA SER A 67 -4.98 14.41 3.24
C SER A 67 -5.86 13.36 3.93
N LEU A 68 -5.94 12.16 3.35
CA LEU A 68 -6.67 11.04 3.94
C LEU A 68 -5.92 10.44 5.14
N THR A 69 -6.63 9.64 5.93
CA THR A 69 -6.10 8.94 7.10
C THR A 69 -5.53 7.56 6.74
N GLY A 70 -4.81 6.92 7.67
CA GLY A 70 -4.34 5.54 7.49
C GLY A 70 -5.47 4.55 7.21
N ARG A 71 -6.62 4.71 7.87
CA ARG A 71 -7.83 3.89 7.61
C ARG A 71 -8.30 4.02 6.17
N ASP A 72 -8.37 5.25 5.66
CA ASP A 72 -8.81 5.51 4.29
C ASP A 72 -7.83 4.88 3.28
N PHE A 73 -6.52 5.04 3.49
CA PHE A 73 -5.53 4.43 2.60
C PHE A 73 -5.54 2.90 2.68
N ARG A 74 -5.84 2.31 3.84
CA ARG A 74 -6.06 0.88 3.97
C ARG A 74 -7.27 0.41 3.17
N ALA A 75 -8.35 1.19 3.12
CA ALA A 75 -9.50 0.89 2.27
C ALA A 75 -9.14 1.04 0.78
N VAL A 76 -8.48 2.14 0.41
CA VAL A 76 -8.04 2.43 -0.96
C VAL A 76 -7.20 1.29 -1.52
N VAL A 77 -6.15 0.86 -0.80
CA VAL A 77 -5.24 -0.16 -1.32
C VAL A 77 -5.92 -1.52 -1.53
N GLN A 78 -7.00 -1.82 -0.81
CA GLN A 78 -7.77 -3.05 -1.01
C GLN A 78 -8.65 -3.02 -2.27
N VAL A 79 -9.11 -1.83 -2.68
CA VAL A 79 -10.06 -1.70 -3.81
C VAL A 79 -9.45 -1.11 -5.07
N ALA A 80 -8.26 -0.49 -4.98
CA ALA A 80 -7.64 0.28 -6.04
C ALA A 80 -7.53 -0.48 -7.38
N PRO A 81 -7.08 -1.75 -7.44
CA PRO A 81 -7.01 -2.47 -8.71
C PRO A 81 -8.36 -2.55 -9.44
N PHE A 82 -9.47 -2.66 -8.71
CA PHE A 82 -10.79 -2.81 -9.29
C PHE A 82 -11.37 -1.47 -9.75
N VAL A 83 -11.27 -0.44 -8.91
CA VAL A 83 -11.88 0.87 -9.22
C VAL A 83 -11.08 1.63 -10.28
N LEU A 84 -9.76 1.39 -10.38
CA LEU A 84 -8.89 2.01 -11.36
C LEU A 84 -8.82 1.26 -12.70
N HIS A 85 -9.28 0.01 -12.78
CA HIS A 85 -9.23 -0.80 -14.01
C HIS A 85 -9.84 -0.06 -15.21
N GLY A 86 -9.04 0.15 -16.27
CA GLY A 86 -9.47 0.88 -17.47
C GLY A 86 -9.55 2.41 -17.34
N LEU A 87 -9.16 2.99 -16.19
CA LEU A 87 -8.99 4.44 -16.00
C LEU A 87 -7.51 4.85 -16.00
N ILE A 88 -6.61 3.89 -15.87
CA ILE A 88 -5.16 4.06 -15.85
C ILE A 88 -4.51 3.07 -16.82
N MET A 89 -3.22 3.27 -17.12
CA MET A 89 -2.46 2.37 -17.98
C MET A 89 -2.20 1.02 -17.30
N ASP A 90 -1.95 -0.03 -18.09
CA ASP A 90 -1.80 -1.40 -17.58
C ASP A 90 -0.60 -1.56 -16.63
N ASP A 91 0.50 -0.84 -16.88
CA ASP A 91 1.68 -0.79 -16.00
C ASP A 91 1.35 -0.17 -14.63
N GLN A 92 0.54 0.89 -14.60
CA GLN A 92 0.04 1.51 -13.38
C GLN A 92 -0.91 0.57 -12.65
N LEU A 93 -1.75 -0.16 -13.38
CA LEU A 93 -2.63 -1.14 -12.79
C LEU A 93 -1.84 -2.31 -12.17
N GLU A 94 -0.78 -2.76 -12.81
CA GLU A 94 0.12 -3.80 -12.29
C GLU A 94 0.87 -3.34 -11.04
N LEU A 95 1.31 -2.08 -11.00
CA LEU A 95 1.79 -1.46 -9.76
C LEU A 95 0.74 -1.55 -8.64
N TRP A 96 -0.52 -1.19 -8.91
CA TRP A 96 -1.55 -1.26 -7.87
C TRP A 96 -1.79 -2.68 -7.38
N LYS A 97 -1.80 -3.68 -8.26
CA LYS A 97 -1.90 -5.09 -7.86
C LYS A 97 -0.73 -5.51 -6.98
N SER A 98 0.50 -5.20 -7.36
CA SER A 98 1.70 -5.55 -6.57
C SER A 98 1.70 -4.85 -5.21
N LEU A 99 1.28 -3.58 -5.15
CA LEU A 99 1.15 -2.83 -3.90
C LEU A 99 0.03 -3.40 -3.00
N SER A 100 -1.10 -3.80 -3.57
CA SER A 100 -2.19 -4.48 -2.85
C SER A 100 -1.71 -5.82 -2.29
N ALA A 101 -1.01 -6.63 -3.07
CA ALA A 101 -0.44 -7.90 -2.60
C ALA A 101 0.56 -7.68 -1.46
N LEU A 102 1.46 -6.69 -1.59
CA LEU A 102 2.39 -6.32 -0.54
C LEU A 102 1.65 -5.92 0.74
N CYS A 103 0.62 -5.07 0.65
CA CYS A 103 -0.17 -4.68 1.81
C CYS A 103 -0.96 -5.85 2.42
N THR A 104 -1.38 -6.85 1.65
CA THR A 104 -1.99 -8.04 2.23
C THR A 104 -1.02 -8.78 3.15
N LEU A 105 0.24 -8.96 2.71
CA LEU A 105 1.26 -9.62 3.52
C LEU A 105 1.61 -8.78 4.76
N ILE A 106 1.87 -7.49 4.58
CA ILE A 106 2.29 -6.59 5.68
C ILE A 106 1.27 -6.63 6.84
N TRP A 107 -0.03 -6.57 6.55
CA TRP A 107 -1.09 -6.53 7.59
C TRP A 107 -1.66 -7.90 7.95
N GLN A 108 -0.97 -8.98 7.60
CA GLN A 108 -1.38 -10.32 8.01
C GLN A 108 -1.26 -10.48 9.53
N PRO A 109 -2.34 -10.88 10.25
CA PRO A 109 -2.34 -10.92 11.71
C PRO A 109 -1.52 -12.08 12.29
N LYS A 110 -1.28 -13.12 11.49
CA LYS A 110 -0.61 -14.34 11.93
C LYS A 110 0.29 -14.90 10.82
N ILE A 111 1.52 -15.23 11.18
CA ILE A 111 2.48 -15.92 10.33
C ILE A 111 2.61 -17.35 10.87
N ASN A 112 2.28 -18.36 10.06
CA ASN A 112 2.36 -19.76 10.47
C ASN A 112 3.76 -20.35 10.22
N ASP A 113 4.35 -20.03 9.07
CA ASP A 113 5.73 -20.38 8.70
C ASP A 113 6.48 -19.09 8.38
N ILE A 114 7.46 -18.76 9.22
CA ILE A 114 8.21 -17.50 9.10
C ILE A 114 9.15 -17.51 7.91
N ASP A 115 9.76 -18.65 7.57
CA ASP A 115 10.75 -18.70 6.49
C ASP A 115 10.04 -18.63 5.13
N GLN A 116 8.93 -19.36 4.97
CA GLN A 116 8.09 -19.26 3.77
C GLN A 116 7.52 -17.84 3.60
N TYR A 117 6.98 -17.26 4.67
CA TYR A 117 6.42 -15.91 4.64
C TYR A 117 7.47 -14.86 4.27
N LEU A 118 8.69 -14.96 4.81
CA LEU A 118 9.77 -14.02 4.49
C LEU A 118 10.26 -14.15 3.05
N GLU A 119 10.28 -15.36 2.49
CA GLU A 119 10.58 -15.56 1.07
C GLU A 119 9.53 -14.92 0.17
N GLU A 120 8.24 -15.15 0.48
CA GLU A 120 7.13 -14.54 -0.25
C GLU A 120 7.16 -13.01 -0.15
N LEU A 121 7.33 -12.47 1.06
CA LEU A 121 7.41 -11.04 1.29
C LEU A 121 8.54 -10.38 0.50
N LYS A 122 9.74 -10.97 0.48
CA LYS A 122 10.87 -10.44 -0.30
C LYS A 122 10.54 -10.39 -1.79
N LYS A 123 10.01 -11.49 -2.36
CA LYS A 123 9.58 -11.54 -3.76
C LYS A 123 8.51 -10.49 -4.07
N THR A 124 7.54 -10.29 -3.19
CA THR A 124 6.50 -9.27 -3.37
C THR A 124 7.04 -7.85 -3.27
N ILE A 125 8.00 -7.59 -2.38
CA ILE A 125 8.71 -6.30 -2.32
C ILE A 125 9.47 -6.06 -3.62
N ASP A 126 10.26 -7.02 -4.09
CA ASP A 126 11.05 -6.90 -5.33
C ASP A 126 10.13 -6.61 -6.53
N HIS A 127 9.05 -7.39 -6.70
CA HIS A 127 8.07 -7.17 -7.77
C HIS A 127 7.43 -5.78 -7.71
N PHE A 128 7.06 -5.31 -6.52
CA PHE A 128 6.51 -3.98 -6.33
C PHE A 128 7.52 -2.87 -6.66
N LEU A 129 8.79 -3.04 -6.30
CA LEU A 129 9.86 -2.09 -6.63
C LEU A 129 10.13 -2.07 -8.15
N ASP A 130 10.12 -3.22 -8.81
CA ASP A 130 10.25 -3.32 -10.27
C ASP A 130 9.09 -2.58 -10.96
N CYS A 131 7.84 -2.83 -10.54
CA CYS A 131 6.68 -2.10 -11.06
C CYS A 131 6.79 -0.58 -10.83
N SER A 132 7.31 -0.17 -9.66
CA SER A 132 7.54 1.24 -9.34
C SER A 132 8.59 1.87 -10.26
N CYS A 133 9.66 1.13 -10.57
CA CYS A 133 10.74 1.56 -11.45
C CYS A 133 10.25 1.75 -12.89
N CYS A 134 9.44 0.82 -13.40
CA CYS A 134 8.83 0.89 -14.72
C CYS A 134 8.03 2.17 -14.95
N LEU A 135 7.36 2.68 -13.91
CA LEU A 135 6.67 3.97 -13.98
C LEU A 135 7.65 5.15 -13.94
N THR A 136 8.51 5.20 -12.92
CA THR A 136 9.62 6.15 -12.84
C THR A 136 10.54 5.84 -11.66
N SER A 137 11.85 5.85 -11.90
CA SER A 137 12.85 5.72 -10.84
C SER A 137 12.84 6.87 -9.81
N ARG A 138 12.16 7.98 -10.09
CA ARG A 138 12.06 9.13 -9.15
C ARG A 138 11.34 8.78 -7.85
N TRP A 139 10.55 7.71 -7.81
CA TRP A 139 9.91 7.25 -6.58
C TRP A 139 10.94 6.91 -5.49
N PHE A 140 12.11 6.39 -5.87
CA PHE A 140 13.17 6.00 -4.96
C PHE A 140 13.92 7.17 -4.31
N ASN A 141 13.69 8.41 -4.76
CA ASN A 141 14.14 9.61 -4.03
C ASN A 141 13.40 9.77 -2.69
N LYS A 142 12.30 9.05 -2.48
CA LYS A 142 11.59 9.03 -1.20
C LYS A 142 12.14 7.92 -0.32
N PRO A 143 12.60 8.22 0.91
CA PRO A 143 13.26 7.23 1.77
C PRO A 143 12.38 6.03 2.12
N LYS A 144 11.05 6.20 2.10
CA LYS A 144 10.08 5.15 2.43
C LYS A 144 10.21 3.89 1.56
N PHE A 145 10.61 4.02 0.30
CA PHE A 145 10.82 2.86 -0.58
C PHE A 145 12.05 2.05 -0.16
N HIS A 146 13.13 2.71 0.23
CA HIS A 146 14.30 2.02 0.77
C HIS A 146 13.99 1.37 2.13
N VAL A 147 13.19 2.04 2.97
CA VAL A 147 12.83 1.52 4.30
C VAL A 147 12.05 0.20 4.22
N LEU A 148 11.27 -0.04 3.16
CA LEU A 148 10.56 -1.30 2.94
C LEU A 148 11.49 -2.52 2.90
N LEU A 149 12.72 -2.37 2.40
CA LEU A 149 13.67 -3.48 2.27
C LEU A 149 14.12 -4.03 3.63
N HIS A 150 13.99 -3.26 4.71
CA HIS A 150 14.30 -3.70 6.08
C HIS A 150 13.15 -4.46 6.75
N LEU A 151 11.97 -4.49 6.13
CA LEU A 151 10.78 -5.09 6.72
C LEU A 151 10.91 -6.60 6.97
N PRO A 152 11.50 -7.41 6.06
CA PRO A 152 11.71 -8.84 6.32
C PRO A 152 12.56 -9.10 7.57
N ASP A 153 13.64 -8.34 7.77
CA ASP A 153 14.52 -8.51 8.93
C ASP A 153 13.81 -8.12 10.23
N HIS A 154 13.01 -7.06 10.21
CA HIS A 154 12.19 -6.67 11.35
C HIS A 154 11.08 -7.68 11.67
N ILE A 155 10.42 -8.24 10.66
CA ILE A 155 9.39 -9.27 10.89
C ILE A 155 10.03 -10.54 11.45
N ARG A 156 11.22 -10.93 10.97
CA ARG A 156 11.96 -12.08 11.53
C ARG A 156 12.24 -11.89 13.02
N ARG A 157 12.55 -10.67 13.44
CA ARG A 157 12.96 -10.35 14.81
C ARG A 157 11.78 -10.10 15.74
N PHE A 158 10.77 -9.37 15.29
CA PHE A 158 9.69 -8.84 16.12
C PHE A 158 8.33 -9.52 15.87
N GLY A 159 8.25 -10.41 14.88
CA GLY A 159 7.01 -11.08 14.48
C GLY A 159 6.19 -10.26 13.48
N PRO A 160 4.89 -10.55 13.32
CA PRO A 160 4.01 -9.82 12.40
C PRO A 160 4.05 -8.31 12.63
N THR A 161 3.93 -7.52 11.55
CA THR A 161 4.08 -6.06 11.64
C THR A 161 3.08 -5.40 12.58
N MET A 162 1.90 -6.00 12.74
CA MET A 162 0.86 -5.56 13.67
C MET A 162 1.36 -5.45 15.12
N LEU A 163 2.42 -6.17 15.51
CA LEU A 163 3.00 -6.12 16.86
C LEU A 163 3.84 -4.86 17.10
N PHE A 164 4.29 -4.18 16.05
CA PHE A 164 5.13 -2.99 16.12
C PHE A 164 4.66 -1.87 15.18
N ALA A 165 3.47 -2.02 14.59
CA ALA A 165 2.80 -0.99 13.84
C ALA A 165 2.29 0.06 14.83
N THR A 166 3.15 1.02 15.15
CA THR A 166 2.78 2.18 15.97
C THR A 166 2.06 3.20 15.08
N GLU A 167 0.73 3.29 15.16
CA GLU A 167 -0.05 4.50 15.55
C GLU A 167 -1.43 4.06 16.06
#